data_AF-A0A1K8V947-F1
#
_entry.id   AF-A0A1K8V947-F1
#
_cell.length_a   1.000
_cell.length_b   1.000
_cell.length_c   1.000
_cell.angle_alpha   90.00
_cell.angle_beta   90.00
_cell.angle_gamma   90.00
#
_symmetry.space_group_name_H-M   'P 1'
#
loop_
_entity.id
_entity.type
_entity.pdbx_description
1 polymer ?
#
loop_
_entity_poly.entity_id
_entity_poly.type
_entity_poly.pdbx_seq_one_letter_code
_entity_poly.pdbx_strand_id
1 'polypeptide(L)' 'MSIKEIWRYLVNKKWKADDVCYLVFYVFLASIFTTPLLGVPIGVLAYLYFNEELFK' A
#
# COMPACT_ATOMS: atom_id res chain seq x y z
N MET A 1 4.68 3.26 12.63
CA MET A 1 4.77 4.54 11.90
C MET A 1 3.45 5.28 11.98
N SER A 2 3.51 6.61 12.04
CA SER A 2 2.32 7.46 11.89
C SER A 2 1.86 7.49 10.43
N ILE A 3 0.58 7.80 10.20
CA ILE A 3 0.04 7.99 8.84
C ILE A 3 0.85 9.05 8.07
N LYS A 4 1.37 10.07 8.76
CA LYS A 4 2.20 11.12 8.16
C LYS A 4 3.54 10.59 7.64
N GLU A 5 4.16 9.65 8.36
CA GLU A 5 5.42 9.03 7.94
C GLU A 5 5.21 8.12 6.74
N ILE A 6 4.15 7.31 6.76
CA ILE A 6 3.76 6.45 5.63
C ILE A 6 3.51 7.31 4.39
N TRP A 7 2.76 8.40 4.54
CA TRP A 7 2.50 9.33 3.45
C TRP A 7 3.79 9.94 2.90
N ARG A 8 4.67 10.43 3.78
CA ARG A 8 5.97 11.00 3.38
C ARG A 8 6.83 9.97 2.66
N TYR A 9 6.85 8.72 3.11
CA TYR A 9 7.55 7.63 2.45
C TYR A 9 6.98 7.37 1.05
N LEU A 10 5.66 7.19 0.92
CA LEU A 10 4.99 6.90 -0.36
C LEU A 10 5.21 8.01 -1.39
N VAL A 11 5.16 9.28 -0.98
CA VAL A 11 5.36 10.43 -1.88
C VAL A 11 6.81 10.56 -2.34
N ASN A 12 7.79 10.21 -1.49
CA ASN A 12 9.21 10.34 -1.84
C ASN A 12 9.79 9.06 -2.46
N LYS A 13 9.02 7.97 -2.50
CA LYS A 13 9.45 6.71 -3.11
C LYS A 13 9.62 6.88 -4.63
N LYS A 14 10.73 6.37 -5.15
CA LYS A 14 10.92 6.21 -6.60
C LYS A 14 10.17 4.96 -7.08
N TRP A 15 8.91 5.15 -7.42
CA TRP A 15 8.02 4.10 -7.89
C TRP A 15 8.53 3.45 -9.18
N LYS A 16 8.66 2.13 -9.19
CA LYS A 16 8.78 1.33 -10.40
C LYS A 16 7.41 0.86 -10.87
N ALA A 17 7.31 0.42 -12.12
CA ALA A 17 6.05 -0.10 -12.66
C ALA A 17 5.53 -1.30 -11.85
N ASP A 18 6.43 -2.21 -11.47
CA ASP A 18 6.08 -3.39 -10.67
C ASP A 18 5.54 -3.00 -9.28
N ASP A 19 6.13 -2.00 -8.63
CA ASP A 19 5.67 -1.48 -7.34
C ASP A 19 4.21 -1.00 -7.40
N VAL A 20 3.89 -0.24 -8.44
CA VAL A 20 2.53 0.28 -8.66
C VAL A 20 1.57 -0.87 -8.97
N CYS A 21 2.00 -1.85 -9.77
CA CYS A 21 1.20 -3.03 -10.09
C CYS A 21 0.83 -3.81 -8.81
N TYR A 22 1.81 -4.09 -7.95
CA TYR A 22 1.56 -4.76 -6.67
C TYR A 22 0.66 -3.92 -5.76
N LEU A 23 0.90 -2.61 -5.63
CA LEU A 23 0.05 -1.74 -4.82
C LEU A 23 -1.42 -1.80 -5.26
N VAL A 24 -1.67 -1.66 -6.57
CA VAL A 24 -3.01 -1.74 -7.14
C VAL A 24 -3.61 -3.12 -6.90
N PHE A 25 -2.83 -4.19 -7.06
CA PHE A 25 -3.27 -5.55 -6.81
C PHE A 25 -3.71 -5.77 -5.35
N TYR A 26 -2.94 -5.29 -4.36
CA TYR A 26 -3.33 -5.38 -2.95
C TYR A 26 -4.56 -4.54 -2.63
N VAL A 27 -4.68 -3.33 -3.17
CA VAL A 27 -5.88 -2.49 -3.01
C VAL A 27 -7.10 -3.17 -3.61
N PHE A 28 -6.96 -3.75 -4.80
CA PHE A 28 -8.03 -4.47 -5.47
C PHE A 28 -8.48 -5.69 -4.66
N LEU A 29 -7.55 -6.54 -4.21
CA LEU A 29 -7.85 -7.68 -3.35
C LEU A 29 -8.50 -7.24 -2.04
N ALA A 30 -7.94 -6.26 -1.34
CA ALA A 30 -8.50 -5.77 -0.08
C ALA A 30 -9.92 -5.21 -0.27
N SER A 31 -10.18 -4.55 -1.39
CA SER A 31 -11.49 -3.99 -1.73
C SER A 31 -12.54 -5.08 -2.04
N ILE A 32 -12.15 -6.24 -2.57
CA ILE A 32 -13.03 -7.40 -2.76
C ILE A 32 -13.56 -7.93 -1.42
N PHE A 33 -12.67 -8.06 -0.43
CA PHE A 33 -13.03 -8.62 0.89
C PHE A 33 -13.63 -7.60 1.84
N THR A 34 -13.49 -6.32 1.54
CA THR A 34 -14.00 -5.23 2.40
C THR A 34 -14.93 -4.31 1.59
N THR A 35 -14.57 -3.05 1.44
CA THR A 35 -15.21 -2.07 0.56
C THR A 35 -14.11 -1.18 -0.01
N PRO A 36 -14.28 -0.52 -1.16
CA PRO A 36 -13.22 0.35 -1.71
C PRO A 36 -12.70 1.40 -0.72
N LEU A 37 -13.58 1.96 0.12
CA LEU A 37 -13.23 2.95 1.14
C LEU A 37 -12.23 2.41 2.17
N LEU A 38 -12.36 1.15 2.57
CA LEU A 38 -11.44 0.48 3.51
C LEU A 38 -10.33 -0.29 2.79
N GLY A 39 -10.58 -0.76 1.58
CA GLY A 39 -9.67 -1.56 0.78
C GLY A 39 -8.48 -0.76 0.27
N VAL A 40 -8.65 0.54 -0.01
CA VAL A 40 -7.52 1.43 -0.30
C VAL A 40 -6.54 1.50 0.88
N PRO A 41 -6.93 1.91 2.11
CA PRO A 41 -5.99 1.98 3.21
C PRO A 41 -5.44 0.59 3.61
N ILE A 42 -6.28 -0.45 3.61
CA ILE A 42 -5.83 -1.82 3.96
C ILE A 42 -4.85 -2.36 2.91
N GLY A 43 -5.13 -2.15 1.62
CA GLY A 43 -4.25 -2.59 0.53
C GLY A 43 -2.91 -1.87 0.52
N VAL A 44 -2.89 -0.56 0.82
CA VAL A 44 -1.64 0.19 1.00
C VAL A 44 -0.82 -0.40 2.15
N LEU A 45 -1.45 -0.72 3.29
CA LEU A 45 -0.75 -1.34 4.43
C LEU A 45 -0.23 -2.73 4.07
N ALA A 46 -1.01 -3.56 3.38
CA ALA A 46 -0.59 -4.88 2.93
C ALA A 46 0.60 -4.80 1.98
N TYR A 47 0.57 -3.88 1.01
CA TYR A 47 1.69 -3.63 0.11
C TYR A 47 2.96 -3.29 0.90
N LEU A 48 2.87 -2.34 1.84
CA LEU A 48 4.00 -1.92 2.65
C LEU A 48 4.51 -3.02 3.59
N TYR A 49 3.67 -3.96 4.01
CA TYR A 49 4.07 -5.06 4.88
C TYR A 49 4.73 -6.22 4.12
N PHE A 50 4.20 -6.57 2.94
CA PHE A 50 4.64 -7.75 2.19
C PHE A 50 5.73 -7.45 1.16
N ASN A 51 5.76 -6.24 0.58
CA ASN A 51 6.65 -5.90 -0.53
C ASN A 51 7.71 -4.86 -0.13
N GLU A 52 7.49 -4.14 0.96
CA GLU A 52 8.47 -3.26 1.55
C GLU A 52 8.93 -3.81 2.89
N GLU A 53 10.20 -3.62 3.22
CA GLU A 53 10.73 -3.90 4.55
C GLU A 53 10.32 -2.83 5.58
N LEU A 54 9.38 -1.94 5.23
CA LEU A 54 8.98 -0.80 6.06
C LEU A 54 8.37 -1.21 7.41
N PHE A 55 7.92 -2.46 7.53
CA PHE A 55 7.28 -3.03 8.71
C PHE A 55 7.92 -4.34 9.20
N LYS A 56 9.06 -4.77 8.63
CA LYS A 56 9.86 -5.89 9.12
C LYS A 56 11.04 -5.38 9.93
#